data_AF-A0A5B8N136-F1
#
_entry.id   AF-A0A5B8N136-F1
#
_cell.length_a   1.000
_cell.length_b   1.000
_cell.length_c   1.000
_cell.angle_alpha   90.00
_cell.angle_beta   90.00
_cell.angle_gamma   90.00
#
_symmetry.space_group_name_H-M   'P 1'
#
loop_
_entity.id
_entity.type
_entity.pdbx_description
1 polymer ?
#
loop_
_entity_poly.entity_id
_entity_poly.type
_entity_poly.pdbx_seq_one_letter_code
_entity_poly.pdbx_strand_id
1 'polypeptide(L)'
;MTDAAPGLVLWPAGSARRNRLCVLISDIHCTDCTVGNQTASETDWQLFFEQMSFAVCNPGDMAATPAAGQVEELILILNGDIVDLVRSSKWAQAGVYPWQRDDPRFEQVLLEIMRDIVAIHARERPSDSAQPYSGFFYWMRKSVARLRDLGVATTIIPIVGNHDKELQVSAAARQVFYEECLGLCAFDISDSYRAWLAAQLGTVRDDPYPCLPFYFADSGLRLLATHGQWRDKDNARATSHWNTRCGWLPQQWRAERYRAFSEPCFGDTVAAGMLSHFIWSARAKIDVTMPGAKRLCNLLDEMDLYRPSVAAVVRLLRESRRLARRLPEARGLHETVLRCFRASLRAWLAHAATWDSAWGGTKIGLIGLSSLSRLRWYWLDMLLMRLMAWAQEPEARIATRTLLALPAFQPAYRALGLRLHVEGHTHVALQADAQFSQPRQGRNNYTYVNLGAWRDTILPKRNRGYRRRGIGRALFIVDLARLAPHGPDDSYRFYASDMTSWGDRLDSW
;
A
#
# COMPACT_ATOMS: atom_id res chain seq x y z
N MET A 1 -23.85 31.77 -5.63
CA MET A 1 -22.59 31.49 -6.34
C MET A 1 -21.78 30.58 -5.44
N THR A 2 -21.66 29.31 -5.81
CA THR A 2 -21.00 28.26 -5.03
C THR A 2 -19.49 28.40 -5.21
N ASP A 3 -18.77 28.74 -4.15
CA ASP A 3 -17.32 28.56 -4.11
C ASP A 3 -17.03 27.12 -4.50
N ALA A 4 -16.38 26.94 -5.66
CA ALA A 4 -15.95 25.63 -6.14
C ALA A 4 -15.21 24.92 -5.00
N ALA A 5 -15.55 23.66 -4.74
CA ALA A 5 -14.91 22.90 -3.67
C ALA A 5 -13.38 22.99 -3.83
N PRO A 6 -12.66 23.61 -2.88
CA PRO A 6 -11.37 24.20 -3.19
C PRO A 6 -10.33 23.14 -3.57
N GLY A 7 -10.00 23.07 -4.86
CA GLY A 7 -8.82 22.38 -5.39
C GLY A 7 -8.96 20.91 -5.73
N LEU A 8 -10.16 20.34 -5.65
CA LEU A 8 -10.39 18.97 -6.13
C LEU A 8 -10.54 18.96 -7.65
N VAL A 9 -9.79 18.08 -8.31
CA VAL A 9 -9.86 17.84 -9.75
C VAL A 9 -10.59 16.51 -9.97
N LEU A 10 -11.80 16.58 -10.51
CA LEU A 10 -12.61 15.41 -10.79
C LEU A 10 -12.04 14.62 -11.96
N TRP A 11 -12.22 13.30 -11.92
CA TRP A 11 -11.99 12.40 -13.04
C TRP A 11 -12.75 12.90 -14.27
N PRO A 12 -12.11 13.04 -15.45
CA PRO A 12 -12.76 13.49 -16.65
C PRO A 12 -13.77 12.43 -17.09
N ALA A 13 -15.04 12.61 -16.72
CA ALA A 13 -16.11 11.74 -17.18
C ALA A 13 -16.09 11.70 -18.72
N GLY A 14 -16.08 10.50 -19.29
CA GLY A 14 -16.26 10.33 -20.73
C GLY A 14 -17.57 10.98 -21.18
N SER A 15 -17.62 11.45 -22.42
CA SER A 15 -18.81 12.13 -22.97
C SER A 15 -20.03 11.19 -23.10
N ALA A 16 -19.83 9.87 -23.11
CA ALA A 16 -20.88 8.88 -23.20
C ALA A 16 -21.27 8.35 -21.82
N ARG A 17 -22.58 8.30 -21.51
CA ARG A 17 -23.09 7.49 -20.40
C ARG A 17 -22.75 6.03 -20.68
N ARG A 18 -22.11 5.35 -19.73
CA ARG A 18 -21.74 3.93 -19.80
C ARG A 18 -22.20 3.24 -18.53
N ASN A 19 -22.48 1.96 -18.61
CA ASN A 19 -22.60 1.11 -17.42
C ASN A 19 -21.18 0.78 -16.94
N ARG A 20 -20.89 1.10 -15.69
CA ARG A 20 -19.52 1.05 -15.15
C ARG A 20 -19.44 0.10 -13.97
N LEU A 21 -18.36 -0.67 -13.93
CA LEU A 21 -17.87 -1.32 -12.72
C LEU A 21 -16.59 -0.61 -12.30
N CYS A 22 -16.56 -0.06 -11.10
CA CYS A 22 -15.33 0.42 -10.48
C CYS A 22 -14.89 -0.59 -9.41
N VAL A 23 -13.66 -1.06 -9.49
CA VAL A 23 -13.07 -1.99 -8.53
C VAL A 23 -11.86 -1.32 -7.89
N LEU A 24 -11.81 -1.31 -6.57
CA LEU A 24 -10.71 -0.72 -5.81
C LEU A 24 -10.04 -1.78 -4.94
N ILE A 25 -8.72 -1.82 -4.99
CA ILE A 25 -7.84 -2.61 -4.10
C ILE A 25 -6.69 -1.72 -3.64
N SER A 26 -6.04 -2.05 -2.53
CA SER A 26 -5.00 -1.21 -1.92
C SER A 26 -3.92 -2.06 -1.29
N ASP A 27 -2.73 -1.48 -1.05
CA ASP A 27 -1.69 -2.07 -0.21
C ASP A 27 -1.34 -3.50 -0.69
N ILE A 28 -0.98 -3.60 -1.96
CA ILE A 28 -0.59 -4.83 -2.66
C ILE A 28 0.86 -5.19 -2.32
N HIS A 29 1.71 -4.17 -2.13
CA HIS A 29 3.11 -4.28 -1.73
C HIS A 29 3.91 -5.29 -2.59
N CYS A 30 3.87 -5.16 -3.92
CA CYS A 30 4.75 -5.93 -4.81
C CYS A 30 6.22 -5.60 -4.48
N THR A 31 6.93 -6.52 -3.83
CA THR A 31 8.33 -6.35 -3.39
C THR A 31 9.32 -7.12 -4.28
N ASP A 32 10.61 -6.81 -4.18
CA ASP A 32 11.69 -7.61 -4.79
C ASP A 32 12.01 -8.90 -4.00
N CYS A 33 11.26 -9.17 -2.92
CA CYS A 33 11.41 -10.32 -2.02
C CYS A 33 12.78 -10.44 -1.33
N THR A 34 13.63 -9.41 -1.37
CA THR A 34 14.97 -9.49 -0.78
C THR A 34 15.01 -9.21 0.73
N VAL A 35 13.97 -8.57 1.29
CA VAL A 35 13.83 -8.26 2.72
C VAL A 35 12.44 -8.61 3.26
N GLY A 36 11.95 -9.79 2.91
CA GLY A 36 10.64 -10.31 3.31
C GLY A 36 9.70 -10.43 2.12
N ASN A 37 8.60 -11.17 2.30
CA ASN A 37 7.55 -11.30 1.30
C ASN A 37 6.22 -10.85 1.88
N GLN A 38 5.69 -9.71 1.41
CA GLN A 38 4.39 -9.18 1.81
C GLN A 38 3.28 -9.47 0.83
N THR A 39 3.59 -10.06 -0.33
CA THR A 39 2.58 -10.27 -1.35
C THR A 39 1.65 -11.42 -1.01
N ALA A 40 0.36 -11.25 -1.34
CA ALA A 40 -0.60 -12.35 -1.28
C ALA A 40 -0.20 -13.47 -2.24
N SER A 41 -0.73 -14.67 -2.00
CA SER A 41 -0.43 -15.83 -2.83
C SER A 41 -1.04 -15.70 -4.23
N GLU A 42 -0.49 -16.39 -5.23
CA GLU A 42 -1.08 -16.40 -6.58
C GLU A 42 -2.52 -16.90 -6.60
N THR A 43 -2.85 -17.88 -5.76
CA THR A 43 -4.23 -18.36 -5.68
C THR A 43 -5.17 -17.24 -5.24
N ASP A 44 -4.74 -16.35 -4.34
CA ASP A 44 -5.55 -15.19 -3.95
C ASP A 44 -5.71 -14.20 -5.11
N TRP A 45 -4.65 -13.97 -5.89
CA TRP A 45 -4.72 -13.11 -7.08
C TRP A 45 -5.60 -13.67 -8.18
N GLN A 46 -5.42 -14.94 -8.53
CA GLN A 46 -6.25 -15.65 -9.49
C GLN A 46 -7.73 -15.53 -9.10
N LEU A 47 -8.07 -15.89 -7.86
CA LEU A 47 -9.45 -15.83 -7.37
C LEU A 47 -10.02 -14.40 -7.41
N PHE A 48 -9.23 -13.40 -7.03
CA PHE A 48 -9.66 -12.00 -7.08
C PHE A 48 -10.00 -11.57 -8.51
N PHE A 49 -9.11 -11.85 -9.45
CA PHE A 49 -9.30 -11.44 -10.84
C PHE A 49 -10.37 -12.25 -11.57
N GLU A 50 -10.58 -13.52 -11.19
CA GLU A 50 -11.72 -14.31 -11.62
C GLU A 50 -13.05 -13.72 -11.09
N GLN A 51 -13.11 -13.33 -9.81
CA GLN A 51 -14.26 -12.63 -9.24
C GLN A 51 -14.53 -11.29 -9.92
N MET A 52 -13.48 -10.52 -10.21
CA MET A 52 -13.59 -9.26 -10.96
C MET A 52 -14.18 -9.49 -12.35
N SER A 53 -13.65 -10.47 -13.09
CA SER A 53 -14.14 -10.83 -14.42
C SER A 53 -15.60 -11.31 -14.36
N PHE A 54 -15.94 -12.11 -13.33
CA PHE A 54 -17.31 -12.56 -13.10
C PHE A 54 -18.25 -11.38 -12.84
N ALA A 55 -17.86 -10.40 -12.02
CA ALA A 55 -18.66 -9.21 -11.70
C ALA A 55 -18.89 -8.30 -12.91
N VAL A 56 -17.94 -8.24 -13.85
CA VAL A 56 -18.11 -7.53 -15.14
C VAL A 56 -19.17 -8.22 -16.00
N CYS A 57 -19.11 -9.55 -16.10
CA CYS A 57 -20.03 -10.32 -16.94
C CYS A 57 -21.42 -10.52 -16.33
N ASN A 58 -21.53 -10.50 -15.00
CA ASN A 58 -22.75 -10.81 -14.24
C ASN A 58 -23.03 -9.75 -13.17
N PRO A 59 -23.26 -8.47 -13.53
CA PRO A 59 -23.53 -7.44 -12.56
C PRO A 59 -24.84 -7.71 -11.81
N GLY A 60 -24.74 -8.19 -10.56
CA GLY A 60 -25.89 -8.31 -9.64
C GLY A 60 -26.47 -9.70 -9.49
N ASP A 61 -25.60 -10.69 -9.46
CA ASP A 61 -25.95 -12.09 -9.24
C ASP A 61 -26.94 -12.67 -10.29
N MET A 62 -27.11 -11.97 -11.41
CA MET A 62 -27.93 -12.46 -12.53
C MET A 62 -27.13 -13.47 -13.34
N ALA A 63 -27.67 -14.69 -13.48
CA ALA A 63 -27.07 -15.75 -14.31
C ALA A 63 -26.99 -15.39 -15.81
N ALA A 64 -27.80 -14.43 -16.26
CA ALA A 64 -27.73 -13.83 -17.58
C ALA A 64 -28.14 -12.35 -17.50
N THR A 65 -27.23 -11.45 -17.86
CA THR A 65 -27.48 -10.00 -17.84
C THR A 65 -27.96 -9.53 -19.22
N PRO A 66 -29.15 -8.89 -19.33
CA PRO A 66 -29.61 -8.29 -20.58
C PRO A 66 -28.60 -7.27 -21.13
N ALA A 67 -28.55 -7.08 -22.45
CA ALA A 67 -27.59 -6.17 -23.10
C ALA A 67 -27.56 -4.75 -22.46
N ALA A 68 -28.72 -4.22 -22.07
CA ALA A 68 -28.84 -2.91 -21.43
C ALA A 68 -28.23 -2.82 -20.01
N GLY A 69 -28.01 -3.95 -19.35
CA GLY A 69 -27.42 -4.05 -18.01
C GLY A 69 -25.95 -4.49 -18.01
N GLN A 70 -25.38 -4.79 -19.18
CA GLN A 70 -23.98 -5.21 -19.28
C GLN A 70 -23.03 -4.07 -18.89
N VAL A 71 -21.94 -4.42 -18.21
CA VAL A 71 -20.86 -3.48 -17.92
C VAL A 71 -20.09 -3.21 -19.20
N GLU A 72 -19.95 -1.93 -19.53
CA GLU A 72 -19.24 -1.46 -20.73
C GLU A 72 -17.87 -0.89 -20.40
N GLU A 73 -17.65 -0.53 -19.14
CA GLU A 73 -16.42 0.06 -18.65
C GLU A 73 -16.04 -0.50 -17.28
N LEU A 74 -14.80 -0.97 -17.17
CA LEU A 74 -14.14 -1.31 -15.91
C LEU A 74 -13.14 -0.20 -15.57
N ILE A 75 -13.28 0.37 -14.37
CA ILE A 75 -12.28 1.25 -13.76
C ILE A 75 -11.63 0.46 -12.62
N LEU A 76 -10.37 0.06 -12.78
CA LEU A 76 -9.58 -0.60 -11.76
C LEU A 76 -8.67 0.42 -11.06
N ILE A 77 -8.97 0.73 -9.80
CA ILE A 77 -8.18 1.65 -8.98
C ILE A 77 -7.25 0.83 -8.09
N LEU A 78 -5.95 1.05 -8.25
CA LEU A 78 -4.92 0.53 -7.37
C LEU A 78 -4.59 1.65 -6.37
N ASN A 79 -5.12 1.56 -5.15
CA ASN A 79 -5.24 2.65 -4.19
C ASN A 79 -3.98 2.88 -3.33
N GLY A 80 -2.80 2.97 -3.96
CA GLY A 80 -1.52 3.19 -3.29
C GLY A 80 -0.88 1.93 -2.72
N ASP A 81 0.42 2.04 -2.45
CA ASP A 81 1.29 0.97 -2.01
C ASP A 81 1.20 -0.26 -2.93
N ILE A 82 1.32 0.02 -4.24
CA ILE A 82 1.22 -0.98 -5.30
C ILE A 82 2.52 -1.79 -5.37
N VAL A 83 3.64 -1.06 -5.45
CA VAL A 83 5.00 -1.58 -5.39
C VAL A 83 5.68 -1.08 -4.12
N ASP A 84 6.55 -1.90 -3.53
CA ASP A 84 7.34 -1.49 -2.36
C ASP A 84 8.78 -1.24 -2.77
N LEU A 85 9.11 0.03 -2.99
CA LEU A 85 10.45 0.47 -3.41
C LEU A 85 11.37 0.77 -2.24
N VAL A 86 10.80 0.81 -1.03
CA VAL A 86 11.51 1.14 0.19
C VAL A 86 12.10 -0.12 0.83
N ARG A 87 11.33 -1.21 0.85
CA ARG A 87 11.76 -2.48 1.45
C ARG A 87 12.54 -3.32 0.46
N SER A 88 13.83 -3.00 0.32
CA SER A 88 14.79 -3.80 -0.44
C SER A 88 16.15 -3.88 0.28
N SER A 89 16.81 -5.03 0.17
CA SER A 89 18.19 -5.20 0.61
C SER A 89 19.18 -4.45 -0.29
N LYS A 90 18.80 -4.13 -1.54
CA LYS A 90 19.69 -3.47 -2.50
C LYS A 90 20.14 -2.10 -2.02
N TRP A 91 19.27 -1.37 -1.30
CA TRP A 91 19.64 -0.13 -0.61
C TRP A 91 20.82 -0.35 0.35
N ALA A 92 20.68 -1.34 1.24
CA ALA A 92 21.72 -1.66 2.22
C ALA A 92 23.01 -2.17 1.57
N GLN A 93 22.91 -2.95 0.49
CA GLN A 93 24.06 -3.45 -0.27
C GLN A 93 24.84 -2.32 -0.96
N ALA A 94 24.12 -1.35 -1.54
CA ALA A 94 24.73 -0.19 -2.19
C ALA A 94 25.28 0.84 -1.19
N GLY A 95 24.84 0.78 0.08
CA GLY A 95 25.10 1.85 1.06
C GLY A 95 24.43 3.17 0.68
N VAL A 96 23.32 3.09 -0.06
CA VAL A 96 22.46 4.21 -0.46
C VAL A 96 21.06 3.89 0.00
N TYR A 97 20.39 4.84 0.63
CA TYR A 97 19.08 4.62 1.22
C TYR A 97 17.97 5.40 0.48
N PRO A 98 16.69 5.02 0.63
CA PRO A 98 15.57 5.67 -0.05
C PRO A 98 15.47 7.20 0.13
N TRP A 99 16.06 7.74 1.20
CA TRP A 99 16.09 9.18 1.48
C TRP A 99 17.29 9.93 0.89
N GLN A 100 18.25 9.24 0.27
CA GLN A 100 19.47 9.83 -0.30
C GLN A 100 19.35 10.02 -1.81
N ARG A 101 18.35 10.79 -2.24
CA ARG A 101 17.98 10.93 -3.66
C ARG A 101 19.00 11.67 -4.51
N ASP A 102 19.86 12.47 -3.87
CA ASP A 102 20.94 13.18 -4.54
C ASP A 102 22.20 12.28 -4.75
N ASP A 103 22.23 11.06 -4.20
CA ASP A 103 23.32 10.12 -4.48
C ASP A 103 23.22 9.63 -5.94
N PRO A 104 24.28 9.70 -6.74
CA PRO A 104 24.25 9.32 -8.16
C PRO A 104 23.86 7.85 -8.39
N ARG A 105 23.97 6.99 -7.37
CA ARG A 105 23.59 5.57 -7.45
C ARG A 105 22.11 5.33 -7.12
N PHE A 106 21.40 6.34 -6.60
CA PHE A 106 20.01 6.20 -6.14
C PHE A 106 19.10 5.65 -7.24
N GLU A 107 19.11 6.26 -8.43
CA GLU A 107 18.24 5.84 -9.54
C GLU A 107 18.62 4.44 -10.05
N GLN A 108 19.92 4.11 -10.08
CA GLN A 108 20.36 2.77 -10.46
C GLN A 108 19.79 1.71 -9.51
N VAL A 109 19.91 1.92 -8.20
CA VAL A 109 19.37 0.97 -7.19
C VAL A 109 17.86 0.86 -7.33
N LEU A 110 17.16 1.98 -7.51
CA LEU A 110 15.72 2.00 -7.70
C LEU A 110 15.27 1.18 -8.93
N LEU A 111 15.98 1.33 -10.05
CA LEU A 111 15.72 0.56 -11.26
C LEU A 111 16.01 -0.93 -11.10
N GLU A 112 17.04 -1.30 -10.35
CA GLU A 112 17.31 -2.70 -10.01
C GLU A 112 16.21 -3.31 -9.14
N ILE A 113 15.66 -2.56 -8.18
CA ILE A 113 14.50 -2.99 -7.38
C ILE A 113 13.28 -3.20 -8.29
N MET A 114 12.98 -2.22 -9.16
CA MET A 114 11.86 -2.30 -10.09
C MET A 114 11.97 -3.51 -11.04
N ARG A 115 13.16 -3.80 -11.57
CA ARG A 115 13.39 -4.96 -12.44
C ARG A 115 13.10 -6.27 -11.73
N ASP A 116 13.52 -6.40 -10.47
CA ASP A 116 13.26 -7.61 -9.69
C ASP A 116 11.77 -7.73 -9.35
N ILE A 117 11.09 -6.62 -9.02
CA ILE A 117 9.64 -6.58 -8.86
C ILE A 117 8.93 -7.05 -10.15
N VAL A 118 9.34 -6.56 -11.31
CA VAL A 118 8.78 -6.98 -12.61
C VAL A 118 9.00 -8.47 -12.84
N ALA A 119 10.22 -8.96 -12.58
CA ALA A 119 10.58 -10.36 -12.80
C ALA A 119 9.72 -11.31 -11.94
N ILE A 120 9.40 -10.91 -10.72
CA ILE A 120 8.59 -11.72 -9.78
C ILE A 120 7.10 -11.57 -10.06
N HIS A 121 6.61 -10.35 -10.31
CA HIS A 121 5.18 -10.05 -10.22
C HIS A 121 4.45 -9.86 -11.55
N ALA A 122 5.17 -9.56 -12.63
CA ALA A 122 4.57 -9.20 -13.91
C ALA A 122 4.71 -10.26 -15.01
N ARG A 123 5.60 -11.23 -14.83
CA ARG A 123 5.87 -12.26 -15.84
C ARG A 123 5.06 -13.51 -15.56
N GLU A 124 4.70 -14.19 -16.64
CA GLU A 124 4.21 -15.56 -16.54
C GLU A 124 5.34 -16.45 -16.02
N ARG A 125 5.01 -17.27 -15.03
CA ARG A 125 5.96 -18.23 -14.48
C ARG A 125 6.31 -19.30 -15.52
N PRO A 126 7.60 -19.59 -15.76
CA PRO A 126 8.01 -20.79 -16.50
C PRO A 126 7.56 -22.07 -15.81
N SER A 127 7.16 -23.08 -16.58
CA SER A 127 6.63 -24.36 -16.07
C SER A 127 7.64 -25.15 -15.20
N ASP A 128 8.93 -24.85 -15.32
CA ASP A 128 10.06 -25.48 -14.62
C ASP A 128 10.66 -24.64 -13.47
N SER A 129 10.11 -23.45 -13.20
CA SER A 129 10.68 -22.54 -12.21
C SER A 129 10.52 -23.03 -10.77
N ALA A 130 11.55 -22.85 -9.93
CA ALA A 130 11.46 -23.08 -8.48
C ALA A 130 10.63 -21.99 -7.76
N GLN A 131 10.39 -20.84 -8.41
CA GLN A 131 9.45 -19.85 -7.90
C GLN A 131 8.04 -20.42 -7.99
N PRO A 132 7.28 -20.41 -6.89
CA PRO A 132 6.07 -21.19 -6.83
C PRO A 132 4.91 -20.67 -7.68
N TYR A 133 4.95 -19.44 -8.23
CA TYR A 133 3.75 -18.72 -8.67
C TYR A 133 3.96 -17.51 -9.61
N SER A 134 2.95 -17.12 -10.41
CA SER A 134 2.89 -15.80 -11.10
C SER A 134 2.26 -14.72 -10.21
N GLY A 135 2.76 -13.49 -10.23
CA GLY A 135 2.29 -12.45 -9.32
C GLY A 135 1.11 -11.60 -9.79
N PHE A 136 0.85 -10.54 -9.02
CA PHE A 136 -0.30 -9.65 -9.18
C PHE A 136 -0.43 -9.05 -10.59
N PHE A 137 0.66 -8.49 -11.13
CA PHE A 137 0.63 -7.78 -12.41
C PHE A 137 0.37 -8.72 -13.59
N TYR A 138 0.86 -9.96 -13.54
CA TYR A 138 0.54 -10.98 -14.55
C TYR A 138 -0.98 -11.22 -14.59
N TRP A 139 -1.60 -11.52 -13.45
CA TRP A 139 -3.03 -11.80 -13.38
C TRP A 139 -3.88 -10.58 -13.75
N MET A 140 -3.47 -9.38 -13.34
CA MET A 140 -4.11 -8.14 -13.74
C MET A 140 -4.11 -7.97 -15.26
N ARG A 141 -2.92 -8.03 -15.89
CA ARG A 141 -2.78 -7.84 -17.34
C ARG A 141 -3.56 -8.90 -18.12
N LYS A 142 -3.49 -10.16 -17.70
CA LYS A 142 -4.25 -11.28 -18.30
C LYS A 142 -5.76 -11.03 -18.25
N SER A 143 -6.25 -10.55 -17.13
CA SER A 143 -7.69 -10.35 -16.91
C SER A 143 -8.20 -9.11 -17.65
N VAL A 144 -7.43 -8.02 -17.62
CA VAL A 144 -7.72 -6.81 -18.38
C VAL A 144 -7.71 -7.08 -19.89
N ALA A 145 -6.72 -7.82 -20.40
CA ALA A 145 -6.67 -8.22 -21.81
C ALA A 145 -7.92 -9.01 -22.21
N ARG A 146 -8.29 -10.03 -21.42
CA ARG A 146 -9.51 -10.82 -21.65
C ARG A 146 -10.78 -9.95 -21.68
N LEU A 147 -10.89 -8.96 -20.79
CA LEU A 147 -12.05 -8.06 -20.76
C LEU A 147 -12.07 -7.11 -21.97
N ARG A 148 -10.90 -6.64 -22.43
CA ARG A 148 -10.78 -5.85 -23.67
C ARG A 148 -11.21 -6.66 -24.89
N ASP A 149 -10.85 -7.94 -24.96
CA ASP A 149 -11.27 -8.85 -26.03
C ASP A 149 -12.80 -9.06 -26.06
N LEU A 150 -13.46 -8.91 -24.91
CA LEU A 150 -14.92 -8.91 -24.78
C LEU A 150 -15.56 -7.54 -25.08
N GLY A 151 -14.77 -6.55 -25.49
CA GLY A 151 -15.25 -5.20 -25.82
C GLY A 151 -15.46 -4.28 -24.61
N VAL A 152 -15.02 -4.66 -23.41
CA VAL A 152 -15.12 -3.83 -22.21
C VAL A 152 -14.00 -2.79 -22.21
N ALA A 153 -14.35 -1.51 -22.14
CA ALA A 153 -13.37 -0.44 -21.95
C ALA A 153 -12.73 -0.59 -20.56
N THR A 154 -11.40 -0.55 -20.47
CA THR A 154 -10.69 -0.79 -19.21
C THR A 154 -9.72 0.34 -18.91
N THR A 155 -9.85 0.93 -17.73
CA THR A 155 -8.97 2.00 -17.24
C THR A 155 -8.32 1.54 -15.94
N ILE A 156 -6.99 1.61 -15.86
CA ILE A 156 -6.23 1.33 -14.63
C ILE A 156 -5.77 2.67 -14.03
N ILE A 157 -6.08 2.90 -12.76
CA ILE A 157 -5.75 4.15 -12.05
C ILE A 157 -4.84 3.82 -10.84
N PRO A 158 -3.52 3.97 -10.99
CA PRO A 158 -2.57 3.72 -9.91
C PRO A 158 -2.40 4.95 -9.01
N ILE A 159 -3.14 5.04 -7.91
CA ILE A 159 -2.95 6.10 -6.90
C ILE A 159 -1.62 5.87 -6.19
N VAL A 160 -0.89 6.94 -5.85
CA VAL A 160 0.37 6.87 -5.10
C VAL A 160 0.12 6.66 -3.60
N GLY A 161 0.85 5.72 -3.00
CA GLY A 161 1.04 5.54 -1.57
C GLY A 161 2.41 6.01 -1.08
N ASN A 162 2.79 5.58 0.11
CA ASN A 162 4.07 5.95 0.75
C ASN A 162 5.22 5.04 0.31
N HIS A 163 4.92 3.84 -0.20
CA HIS A 163 5.88 2.84 -0.62
C HIS A 163 6.29 2.90 -2.10
N ASP A 164 5.47 3.53 -2.93
CA ASP A 164 5.67 3.70 -4.37
C ASP A 164 5.97 5.16 -4.76
N LYS A 165 6.11 6.07 -3.77
CA LYS A 165 6.37 7.50 -4.03
C LYS A 165 7.71 7.78 -4.71
N GLU A 166 8.66 6.85 -4.70
CA GLU A 166 9.91 6.95 -5.45
C GLU A 166 9.65 6.97 -6.96
N LEU A 167 8.50 6.45 -7.43
CA LEU A 167 8.02 6.65 -8.79
C LEU A 167 7.77 8.14 -9.07
N GLN A 168 7.41 8.96 -8.08
CA GLN A 168 7.19 10.40 -8.32
C GLN A 168 8.47 11.16 -8.68
N VAL A 169 9.66 10.59 -8.44
CA VAL A 169 10.95 11.28 -8.61
C VAL A 169 11.88 10.64 -9.63
N SER A 170 11.58 9.44 -10.14
CA SER A 170 12.34 8.81 -11.25
C SER A 170 11.43 8.51 -12.43
N ALA A 171 11.63 9.23 -13.53
CA ALA A 171 10.91 9.00 -14.78
C ALA A 171 11.19 7.62 -15.36
N ALA A 172 12.43 7.13 -15.25
CA ALA A 172 12.81 5.80 -15.72
C ALA A 172 12.09 4.68 -14.93
N ALA A 173 12.01 4.79 -13.60
CA ALA A 173 11.28 3.83 -12.79
C ALA A 173 9.77 3.85 -13.10
N ARG A 174 9.17 5.03 -13.33
CA ARG A 174 7.77 5.15 -13.79
C ARG A 174 7.53 4.48 -15.12
N GLN A 175 8.43 4.68 -16.09
CA GLN A 175 8.31 4.01 -17.38
C GLN A 175 8.24 2.50 -17.20
N VAL A 176 9.18 1.91 -16.43
CA VAL A 176 9.16 0.47 -16.12
C VAL A 176 7.84 0.07 -15.45
N PHE A 177 7.35 0.86 -14.50
CA PHE A 177 6.08 0.57 -13.83
C PHE A 177 4.89 0.57 -14.81
N TYR A 178 4.74 1.58 -15.66
CA TYR A 178 3.65 1.63 -16.64
C TYR A 178 3.75 0.49 -17.67
N GLU A 179 4.92 0.30 -18.27
CA GLU A 179 5.09 -0.63 -19.40
C GLU A 179 5.11 -2.09 -18.94
N GLU A 180 5.94 -2.40 -17.95
CA GLU A 180 6.21 -3.78 -17.56
C GLU A 180 5.21 -4.28 -16.51
N CYS A 181 4.78 -3.42 -15.58
CA CYS A 181 3.80 -3.80 -14.56
C CYS A 181 2.36 -3.61 -15.03
N LEU A 182 1.99 -2.41 -15.51
CA LEU A 182 0.60 -2.14 -15.92
C LEU A 182 0.28 -2.62 -17.33
N GLY A 183 1.29 -2.87 -18.18
CA GLY A 183 1.08 -3.22 -19.59
C GLY A 183 0.55 -2.04 -20.41
N LEU A 184 0.95 -0.81 -20.06
CA LEU A 184 0.55 0.43 -20.71
C LEU A 184 1.79 1.12 -21.29
N CYS A 185 1.86 1.25 -22.60
CA CYS A 185 2.87 2.09 -23.24
C CYS A 185 2.43 3.57 -23.22
N ALA A 186 3.33 4.48 -23.60
CA ALA A 186 3.02 5.90 -23.65
C ALA A 186 1.76 6.19 -24.49
N PHE A 187 1.52 5.48 -25.60
CA PHE A 187 0.36 5.70 -26.47
C PHE A 187 -0.97 5.21 -25.88
N ASP A 188 -0.94 4.26 -24.93
CA ASP A 188 -2.15 3.75 -24.27
C ASP A 188 -2.72 4.75 -23.23
N ILE A 189 -1.88 5.68 -22.77
CA ILE A 189 -2.25 6.69 -21.78
C ILE A 189 -2.94 7.86 -22.50
N SER A 190 -4.22 8.10 -22.20
CA SER A 190 -4.98 9.14 -22.88
C SER A 190 -4.52 10.56 -22.50
N ASP A 191 -4.67 11.51 -23.42
CA ASP A 191 -4.42 12.93 -23.14
C ASP A 191 -5.31 13.48 -22.03
N SER A 192 -6.53 12.93 -21.88
CA SER A 192 -7.44 13.29 -20.79
C SER A 192 -6.91 12.84 -19.43
N TYR A 193 -6.29 11.66 -19.35
CA TYR A 193 -5.65 11.15 -18.14
C TYR A 193 -4.45 12.03 -17.76
N ARG A 194 -3.57 12.35 -18.73
CA ARG A 194 -2.42 13.22 -18.46
C ARG A 194 -2.84 14.63 -18.05
N ALA A 195 -3.86 15.20 -18.71
CA ALA A 195 -4.39 16.52 -18.37
C ALA A 195 -5.00 16.53 -16.96
N TRP A 196 -5.73 15.48 -16.59
CA TRP A 196 -6.29 15.32 -15.25
C TRP A 196 -5.19 15.28 -14.18
N LEU A 197 -4.14 14.50 -14.41
CA LEU A 197 -2.99 14.43 -13.50
C LEU A 197 -2.21 15.73 -13.41
N ALA A 198 -1.92 16.37 -14.54
CA ALA A 198 -1.26 17.67 -14.57
C ALA A 198 -2.05 18.73 -13.79
N ALA A 199 -3.37 18.74 -13.92
CA ALA A 199 -4.23 19.65 -13.16
C ALA A 199 -4.25 19.34 -11.65
N GLN A 200 -4.18 18.06 -11.28
CA GLN A 200 -4.15 17.60 -9.90
C GLN A 200 -2.81 17.95 -9.23
N LEU A 201 -1.69 17.56 -9.84
CA LEU A 201 -0.36 17.58 -9.22
C LEU A 201 0.44 18.84 -9.55
N GLY A 202 0.03 19.62 -10.56
CA GLY A 202 0.80 20.75 -11.07
C GLY A 202 2.01 20.31 -11.90
N THR A 203 1.92 19.15 -12.55
CA THR A 203 2.97 18.56 -13.40
C THR A 203 2.77 18.90 -14.88
N VAL A 204 3.70 18.47 -15.73
CA VAL A 204 3.64 18.70 -17.18
C VAL A 204 2.59 17.79 -17.82
N ARG A 205 1.78 18.36 -18.73
CA ARG A 205 0.69 17.63 -19.42
C ARG A 205 1.19 16.60 -20.42
N ASP A 206 2.33 16.86 -21.06
CA ASP A 206 2.83 16.04 -22.17
C ASP A 206 3.85 14.98 -21.71
N ASP A 207 3.89 14.67 -20.40
CA ASP A 207 4.72 13.60 -19.87
C ASP A 207 4.21 12.24 -20.41
N PRO A 208 5.05 11.48 -21.16
CA PRO A 208 4.65 10.18 -21.69
C PRO A 208 4.30 9.17 -20.60
N TYR A 209 4.89 9.29 -19.41
CA TYR A 209 4.64 8.44 -18.24
C TYR A 209 4.40 9.34 -17.02
N PRO A 210 3.19 9.92 -16.90
CA PRO A 210 2.91 10.94 -15.92
C PRO A 210 3.04 10.42 -14.49
N CYS A 211 3.21 11.35 -13.54
CA CYS A 211 3.15 11.06 -12.10
C CYS A 211 1.89 10.28 -11.72
N LEU A 212 2.00 9.42 -10.69
CA LEU A 212 0.83 8.72 -10.16
C LEU A 212 -0.13 9.69 -9.45
N PRO A 213 -1.46 9.59 -9.65
CA PRO A 213 -2.43 10.44 -8.96
C PRO A 213 -2.35 10.34 -7.44
N PHE A 214 -2.62 11.44 -6.74
CA PHE A 214 -2.75 11.42 -5.28
C PHE A 214 -4.11 10.95 -4.78
N TYR A 215 -5.14 11.14 -5.61
CA TYR A 215 -6.51 10.73 -5.33
C TYR A 215 -7.28 10.47 -6.63
N PHE A 216 -8.40 9.78 -6.51
CA PHE A 216 -9.42 9.65 -7.55
C PHE A 216 -10.74 10.18 -7.05
N ALA A 217 -11.43 11.02 -7.83
CA ALA A 217 -12.72 11.58 -7.46
C ALA A 217 -13.69 11.56 -8.64
N ASP A 218 -14.83 10.90 -8.51
CA ASP A 218 -15.84 10.80 -9.56
C ASP A 218 -17.23 11.00 -8.94
N SER A 219 -17.95 12.03 -9.38
CA SER A 219 -19.28 12.36 -8.88
C SER A 219 -20.37 11.38 -9.34
N GLY A 220 -20.21 10.74 -10.50
CA GLY A 220 -21.11 9.70 -10.99
C GLY A 220 -20.99 8.43 -10.15
N LEU A 221 -19.75 8.03 -9.82
CA LEU A 221 -19.49 6.94 -8.88
C LEU A 221 -19.68 7.35 -7.40
N ARG A 222 -19.93 8.64 -7.14
CA ARG A 222 -20.08 9.23 -5.79
C ARG A 222 -18.88 8.95 -4.89
N LEU A 223 -17.70 8.83 -5.48
CA LEU A 223 -16.50 8.24 -4.89
C LEU A 223 -15.38 9.28 -4.77
N LEU A 224 -14.73 9.30 -3.61
CA LEU A 224 -13.40 9.86 -3.40
C LEU A 224 -12.49 8.79 -2.80
N ALA A 225 -11.47 8.39 -3.54
CA ALA A 225 -10.46 7.43 -3.11
C ALA A 225 -9.11 8.13 -2.93
N THR A 226 -8.43 7.81 -1.82
CA THR A 226 -7.07 8.29 -1.51
C THR A 226 -6.30 7.13 -0.87
N HIS A 227 -4.97 7.11 -0.91
CA HIS A 227 -4.26 6.06 -0.16
C HIS A 227 -4.41 6.22 1.37
N GLY A 228 -4.36 7.46 1.88
CA GLY A 228 -4.55 7.76 3.30
C GLY A 228 -3.30 8.29 4.03
N GLN A 229 -2.13 8.23 3.39
CA GLN A 229 -0.88 8.77 3.95
C GLN A 229 -0.93 10.26 4.35
N TRP A 230 -1.87 11.05 3.81
CA TRP A 230 -2.02 12.47 4.11
C TRP A 230 -2.38 12.79 5.56
N ARG A 231 -2.96 11.83 6.28
CA ARG A 231 -3.30 11.97 7.71
C ARG A 231 -2.30 11.27 8.63
N ASP A 232 -1.29 10.60 8.09
CA ASP A 232 -0.23 9.98 8.86
C ASP A 232 1.00 10.89 8.92
N LYS A 233 1.33 11.33 10.15
CA LYS A 233 2.45 12.23 10.41
C LYS A 233 3.81 11.56 10.23
N ASP A 234 3.86 10.23 10.34
CA ASP A 234 5.10 9.48 10.20
C ASP A 234 5.33 9.19 8.70
N ASN A 235 4.27 9.06 7.91
CA ASN A 235 4.34 8.80 6.47
C ASN A 235 4.17 10.01 5.54
N ALA A 236 3.92 11.21 6.09
CA ALA A 236 3.98 12.49 5.38
C ALA A 236 5.07 13.40 5.97
N ARG A 237 5.70 14.23 5.12
CA ARG A 237 6.67 15.24 5.52
C ARG A 237 5.98 16.59 5.74
N ALA A 238 6.18 17.19 6.92
CA ALA A 238 5.74 18.56 7.16
C ALA A 238 6.54 19.55 6.30
N THR A 239 5.86 20.53 5.73
CA THR A 239 6.44 21.66 4.99
C THR A 239 6.28 22.95 5.79
N SER A 240 6.78 24.07 5.25
CA SER A 240 6.60 25.39 5.87
C SER A 240 5.14 25.84 5.94
N HIS A 241 4.25 25.31 5.09
CA HIS A 241 2.86 25.74 5.03
C HIS A 241 1.85 24.60 5.24
N TRP A 242 2.30 23.36 5.41
CA TRP A 242 1.41 22.23 5.66
C TRP A 242 2.00 21.20 6.63
N ASN A 243 1.14 20.63 7.46
CA ASN A 243 1.39 19.40 8.20
C ASN A 243 0.06 18.64 8.38
N THR A 244 0.09 17.42 8.93
CA THR A 244 -1.10 16.58 9.06
C THR A 244 -2.23 17.19 9.90
N ARG A 245 -1.96 18.14 10.80
CA ARG A 245 -3.00 18.85 11.56
C ARG A 245 -3.79 19.84 10.69
N CYS A 246 -3.21 20.30 9.59
CA CYS A 246 -3.89 21.16 8.61
C CYS A 246 -4.97 20.39 7.84
N GLY A 247 -4.86 19.05 7.77
CA GLY A 247 -5.83 18.19 7.10
C GLY A 247 -5.76 18.29 5.56
N TRP A 248 -6.90 18.04 4.92
CA TRP A 248 -7.04 17.94 3.46
C TRP A 248 -6.99 19.30 2.77
N LEU A 249 -5.87 19.61 2.09
CA LEU A 249 -5.63 20.90 1.41
C LEU A 249 -4.96 20.71 0.04
N PRO A 250 -5.65 20.14 -0.96
CA PRO A 250 -5.07 19.79 -2.26
C PRO A 250 -4.51 21.00 -3.03
N GLN A 251 -5.07 22.20 -2.85
CA GLN A 251 -4.52 23.42 -3.46
C GLN A 251 -3.12 23.74 -2.91
N GLN A 252 -2.93 23.64 -1.60
CA GLN A 252 -1.64 23.86 -0.95
C GLN A 252 -0.64 22.80 -1.39
N TRP A 253 -1.05 21.53 -1.42
CA TRP A 253 -0.19 20.45 -1.88
C TRP A 253 0.25 20.66 -3.33
N ARG A 254 -0.68 21.03 -4.22
CA ARG A 254 -0.35 21.36 -5.61
C ARG A 254 0.62 22.54 -5.72
N ALA A 255 0.40 23.61 -4.95
CA ALA A 255 1.32 24.76 -4.92
C ALA A 255 2.73 24.35 -4.47
N GLU A 256 2.83 23.37 -3.57
CA GLU A 256 4.08 22.78 -3.11
C GLU A 256 4.53 21.57 -3.92
N ARG A 257 3.93 21.30 -5.09
CA ARG A 257 4.23 20.13 -5.94
C ARG A 257 4.23 18.80 -5.17
N TYR A 258 3.30 18.67 -4.24
CA TYR A 258 3.09 17.50 -3.39
C TYR A 258 4.33 17.08 -2.59
N ARG A 259 5.24 18.01 -2.28
CA ARG A 259 6.47 17.74 -1.51
C ARG A 259 6.22 17.01 -0.20
N ALA A 260 5.11 17.29 0.48
CA ALA A 260 4.72 16.59 1.69
C ALA A 260 4.61 15.06 1.53
N PHE A 261 4.38 14.56 0.31
CA PHE A 261 4.15 13.14 0.03
C PHE A 261 5.19 12.55 -0.91
N SER A 262 5.90 13.38 -1.67
CA SER A 262 7.03 12.92 -2.47
C SER A 262 8.31 12.86 -1.64
N GLU A 263 8.56 13.76 -0.70
CA GLU A 263 9.81 13.80 0.07
C GLU A 263 9.98 12.62 1.07
N PRO A 264 11.22 12.31 1.49
CA PRO A 264 11.46 11.30 2.53
C PRO A 264 10.74 11.62 3.84
N CYS A 265 10.06 10.62 4.41
CA CYS A 265 9.31 10.72 5.67
C CYS A 265 9.93 9.81 6.74
N PHE A 266 9.60 10.05 8.01
CA PHE A 266 10.20 9.32 9.13
C PHE A 266 9.82 7.84 9.16
N GLY A 267 8.56 7.53 8.87
CA GLY A 267 7.96 6.20 8.89
C GLY A 267 8.59 5.27 7.87
N ASP A 268 7.91 4.99 6.77
CA ASP A 268 8.38 3.94 5.87
C ASP A 268 9.71 4.29 5.21
N THR A 269 9.93 5.52 4.71
CA THR A 269 11.21 5.83 4.03
C THR A 269 12.43 5.66 4.95
N VAL A 270 12.40 6.23 6.16
CA VAL A 270 13.58 6.26 7.04
C VAL A 270 13.60 5.09 8.02
N ALA A 271 12.49 4.77 8.68
CA ALA A 271 12.45 3.66 9.64
C ALA A 271 12.41 2.28 8.95
N ALA A 272 11.73 2.11 7.80
CA ALA A 272 11.78 0.82 7.11
C ALA A 272 13.16 0.55 6.50
N GLY A 273 13.92 1.59 6.08
CA GLY A 273 15.32 1.41 5.67
C GLY A 273 16.22 0.84 6.77
N MET A 274 15.99 1.20 8.04
CA MET A 274 16.66 0.54 9.18
C MET A 274 16.30 -0.96 9.25
N LEU A 275 15.02 -1.28 9.08
CA LEU A 275 14.53 -2.64 9.14
C LEU A 275 15.12 -3.50 8.02
N SER A 276 15.14 -2.98 6.79
CA SER A 276 15.74 -3.64 5.63
C SER A 276 17.24 -3.88 5.82
N HIS A 277 17.98 -2.90 6.35
CA HIS A 277 19.40 -3.06 6.67
C HIS A 277 19.62 -4.13 7.76
N PHE A 278 18.77 -4.15 8.78
CA PHE A 278 18.83 -5.18 9.82
C PHE A 278 18.59 -6.58 9.26
N ILE A 279 17.52 -6.78 8.47
CA ILE A 279 17.18 -8.08 7.87
C ILE A 279 18.33 -8.57 7.00
N TRP A 280 18.81 -7.71 6.10
CA TRP A 280 19.93 -8.03 5.22
C TRP A 280 21.21 -8.38 6.02
N SER A 281 21.62 -7.52 6.97
CA SER A 281 22.83 -7.77 7.74
C SER A 281 22.72 -8.99 8.65
N ALA A 282 21.53 -9.32 9.16
CA ALA A 282 21.32 -10.53 9.96
C ALA A 282 21.45 -11.77 9.07
N ARG A 283 20.75 -11.79 7.92
CA ARG A 283 20.78 -12.90 6.97
C ARG A 283 22.19 -13.18 6.44
N ALA A 284 22.94 -12.14 6.11
CA ALA A 284 24.31 -12.27 5.58
C ALA A 284 25.33 -12.78 6.61
N LYS A 285 25.06 -12.63 7.93
CA LYS A 285 26.00 -12.98 9.01
C LYS A 285 25.61 -14.23 9.78
N ILE A 286 24.39 -14.75 9.58
CA ILE A 286 23.96 -16.02 10.16
C ILE A 286 24.70 -17.14 9.43
N ASP A 287 25.44 -17.94 10.17
CA ASP A 287 25.98 -19.19 9.66
C ASP A 287 24.84 -20.20 9.50
N VAL A 288 24.50 -20.51 8.25
CA VAL A 288 23.41 -21.40 7.87
C VAL A 288 23.62 -22.85 8.30
N THR A 289 24.86 -23.24 8.64
CA THR A 289 25.19 -24.59 9.11
C THR A 289 24.81 -24.80 10.58
N MET A 290 24.63 -23.71 11.34
CA MET A 290 24.30 -23.81 12.76
C MET A 290 22.89 -24.36 12.99
N PRO A 291 22.69 -25.21 14.02
CA PRO A 291 21.37 -25.70 14.38
C PRO A 291 20.38 -24.56 14.65
N GLY A 292 19.26 -24.56 13.92
CA GLY A 292 18.21 -23.53 14.04
C GLY A 292 18.41 -22.28 13.18
N ALA A 293 19.50 -22.18 12.40
CA ALA A 293 19.73 -21.06 11.48
C ALA A 293 18.60 -20.92 10.45
N LYS A 294 18.19 -22.02 9.81
CA LYS A 294 17.04 -22.05 8.89
C LYS A 294 15.78 -21.44 9.50
N ARG A 295 15.49 -21.76 10.77
CA ARG A 295 14.33 -21.21 11.48
C ARG A 295 14.42 -19.70 11.69
N LEU A 296 15.60 -19.17 11.99
CA LEU A 296 15.80 -17.72 12.12
C LEU A 296 15.76 -17.01 10.78
N CYS A 297 16.30 -17.60 9.72
CA CYS A 297 16.17 -17.06 8.35
C CYS A 297 14.71 -17.00 7.92
N ASN A 298 13.92 -18.06 8.16
CA ASN A 298 12.48 -18.02 7.89
C ASN A 298 11.77 -16.92 8.70
N LEU A 299 12.16 -16.71 9.97
CA LEU A 299 11.58 -15.62 10.77
C LEU A 299 11.98 -14.23 10.26
N LEU A 300 13.19 -14.07 9.72
CA LEU A 300 13.65 -12.84 9.06
C LEU A 300 12.80 -12.56 7.82
N ASP A 301 12.51 -13.58 7.02
CA ASP A 301 11.68 -13.49 5.81
C ASP A 301 10.20 -13.21 6.14
N GLU A 302 9.75 -13.62 7.32
CA GLU A 302 8.40 -13.36 7.83
C GLU A 302 8.25 -12.00 8.53
N MET A 303 9.32 -11.24 8.76
CA MET A 303 9.27 -10.10 9.69
C MET A 303 8.20 -9.07 9.34
N ASP A 304 7.95 -8.92 8.06
CA ASP A 304 7.00 -7.97 7.53
C ASP A 304 5.53 -8.44 7.58
N LEU A 305 5.30 -9.71 7.88
CA LEU A 305 3.97 -10.28 8.12
C LEU A 305 3.45 -9.96 9.53
N TYR A 306 4.27 -9.37 10.39
CA TYR A 306 3.87 -8.92 11.73
C TYR A 306 3.46 -7.44 11.70
N ARG A 307 2.42 -7.12 12.46
CA ARG A 307 2.08 -5.73 12.77
C ARG A 307 1.95 -5.53 14.29
N PRO A 308 2.64 -4.54 14.84
CA PRO A 308 3.66 -3.70 14.17
C PRO A 308 4.95 -4.48 13.85
N SER A 309 5.75 -4.01 12.89
CA SER A 309 6.96 -4.71 12.43
C SER A 309 7.99 -4.93 13.55
N VAL A 310 8.00 -4.06 14.56
CA VAL A 310 8.84 -4.22 15.76
C VAL A 310 8.48 -5.49 16.56
N ALA A 311 7.23 -5.95 16.51
CA ALA A 311 6.83 -7.21 17.13
C ALA A 311 7.58 -8.41 16.54
N ALA A 312 7.97 -8.35 15.26
CA ALA A 312 8.80 -9.37 14.63
C ALA A 312 10.20 -9.42 15.22
N VAL A 313 10.83 -8.25 15.43
CA VAL A 313 12.15 -8.15 16.08
C VAL A 313 12.09 -8.76 17.48
N VAL A 314 11.04 -8.44 18.24
CA VAL A 314 10.81 -9.03 19.58
C VAL A 314 10.69 -10.56 19.50
N ARG A 315 9.96 -11.09 18.52
CA ARG A 315 9.82 -12.54 18.31
C ARG A 315 11.16 -13.18 17.93
N LEU A 316 11.91 -12.59 16.99
CA LEU A 316 13.20 -13.09 16.54
C LEU A 316 14.22 -13.13 17.69
N LEU A 317 14.28 -12.10 18.54
CA LEU A 317 15.14 -12.08 19.72
C LEU A 317 14.73 -13.14 20.76
N ARG A 318 13.42 -13.35 20.97
CA ARG A 318 12.93 -14.41 21.87
C ARG A 318 13.25 -15.80 21.35
N GLU A 319 13.02 -16.07 20.07
CA GLU A 319 13.26 -17.37 19.47
C GLU A 319 14.75 -17.70 19.38
N SER A 320 15.60 -16.75 18.96
CA SER A 320 17.06 -16.94 19.00
C SER A 320 17.57 -17.22 20.41
N ARG A 321 17.06 -16.51 21.43
CA ARG A 321 17.40 -16.78 22.85
C ARG A 321 16.92 -18.15 23.31
N ARG A 322 15.73 -18.56 22.89
CA ARG A 322 15.17 -19.88 23.21
C ARG A 322 16.00 -21.00 22.59
N LEU A 323 16.43 -20.84 21.35
CA LEU A 323 17.34 -21.77 20.67
C LEU A 323 18.68 -21.85 21.42
N ALA A 324 19.30 -20.71 21.73
CA ALA A 324 20.57 -20.66 22.47
C ALA A 324 20.51 -21.33 23.86
N ARG A 325 19.34 -21.31 24.53
CA ARG A 325 19.13 -22.01 25.81
C ARG A 325 18.94 -23.51 25.68
N ARG A 326 18.37 -23.97 24.56
CA ARG A 326 18.07 -25.39 24.32
C ARG A 326 19.24 -26.12 23.67
N LEU A 327 19.97 -25.42 22.81
CA LEU A 327 21.07 -25.92 22.01
C LEU A 327 22.27 -24.99 22.22
N PRO A 328 23.26 -25.36 23.05
CA PRO A 328 24.45 -24.54 23.29
C PRO A 328 25.20 -24.17 22.00
N GLU A 329 25.20 -25.07 21.02
CA GLU A 329 25.77 -24.86 19.67
C GLU A 329 25.09 -23.71 18.92
N ALA A 330 23.84 -23.38 19.23
CA ALA A 330 23.09 -22.27 18.62
C ALA A 330 23.34 -20.90 19.29
N ARG A 331 24.20 -20.82 20.32
CA ARG A 331 24.44 -19.58 21.08
C ARG A 331 24.96 -18.44 20.20
N GLY A 332 25.82 -18.75 19.24
CA GLY A 332 26.35 -17.77 18.28
C GLY A 332 25.28 -17.11 17.40
N LEU A 333 24.15 -17.78 17.16
CA LEU A 333 23.03 -17.20 16.40
C LEU A 333 22.39 -16.02 17.14
N HIS A 334 22.13 -16.19 18.43
CA HIS A 334 21.53 -15.12 19.25
C HIS A 334 22.44 -13.90 19.34
N GLU A 335 23.73 -14.12 19.57
CA GLU A 335 24.73 -13.04 19.64
C GLU A 335 24.85 -12.31 18.31
N THR A 336 24.79 -13.03 17.19
CA THR A 336 24.81 -12.46 15.84
C THR A 336 23.59 -11.59 15.58
N VAL A 337 22.37 -12.09 15.81
CA VAL A 337 21.13 -11.32 15.62
C VAL A 337 21.14 -10.05 16.47
N LEU A 338 21.49 -10.16 17.76
CA LEU A 338 21.53 -9.01 18.66
C LEU A 338 22.56 -7.97 18.24
N ARG A 339 23.74 -8.42 17.78
CA ARG A 339 24.79 -7.54 17.26
C ARG A 339 24.35 -6.82 16.00
N CYS A 340 23.73 -7.53 15.04
CA CYS A 340 23.21 -6.92 13.82
C CYS A 340 22.11 -5.89 14.12
N PHE A 341 21.20 -6.20 15.04
CA PHE A 341 20.15 -5.27 15.46
C PHE A 341 20.74 -3.98 16.03
N ARG A 342 21.66 -4.08 17.00
CA ARG A 342 22.29 -2.92 17.62
C ARG A 342 23.13 -2.10 16.64
N ALA A 343 23.84 -2.75 15.72
CA ALA A 343 24.60 -2.07 14.68
C ALA A 343 23.67 -1.28 13.76
N SER A 344 22.57 -1.90 13.31
CA SER A 344 21.57 -1.27 12.45
C SER A 344 20.89 -0.09 13.13
N LEU A 345 20.51 -0.23 14.40
CA LEU A 345 19.93 0.84 15.20
C LEU A 345 20.89 2.04 15.33
N ARG A 346 22.18 1.79 15.60
CA ARG A 346 23.17 2.86 15.71
C ARG A 346 23.44 3.55 14.38
N ALA A 347 23.53 2.78 13.30
CA ALA A 347 23.69 3.33 11.95
C ALA A 347 22.51 4.23 11.60
N TRP A 348 21.29 3.77 11.85
CA TRP A 348 20.07 4.55 11.65
C TRP A 348 20.05 5.85 12.46
N LEU A 349 20.37 5.79 13.75
CA LEU A 349 20.45 6.99 14.62
C LEU A 349 21.59 7.94 14.22
N ALA A 350 22.58 7.48 13.47
CA ALA A 350 23.68 8.32 12.99
C ALA A 350 23.32 9.12 11.73
N HIS A 351 22.26 8.75 10.99
CA HIS A 351 21.83 9.50 9.82
C HIS A 351 21.09 10.79 10.20
N ALA A 352 21.47 11.91 9.58
CA ALA A 352 20.78 13.20 9.75
C ALA A 352 19.28 13.10 9.40
N ALA A 353 18.94 12.37 8.34
CA ALA A 353 17.57 12.16 7.90
C ALA A 353 16.64 11.65 9.01
N THR A 354 17.13 10.75 9.90
CA THR A 354 16.38 10.24 11.06
C THR A 354 15.92 11.36 12.00
N TRP A 355 16.76 12.38 12.19
CA TRP A 355 16.47 13.50 13.07
C TRP A 355 15.68 14.60 12.36
N ASP A 356 15.95 14.81 11.08
CA ASP A 356 15.32 15.86 10.28
C ASP A 356 13.87 15.52 9.93
N SER A 357 13.56 14.24 9.71
CA SER A 357 12.21 13.79 9.40
C SER A 357 11.35 13.52 10.65
N ALA A 358 11.96 13.32 11.81
CA ALA A 358 11.22 13.08 13.05
C ALA A 358 10.46 14.31 13.55
N TRP A 359 9.23 14.13 14.03
CA TRP A 359 8.46 15.20 14.67
C TRP A 359 8.79 15.31 16.17
N GLY A 360 8.40 16.43 16.81
CA GLY A 360 8.89 16.82 18.14
C GLY A 360 8.82 15.73 19.22
N GLY A 361 7.69 15.04 19.38
CA GLY A 361 7.56 13.95 20.34
C GLY A 361 8.49 12.77 20.05
N THR A 362 8.59 12.39 18.78
CA THR A 362 9.50 11.33 18.32
C THR A 362 10.97 11.70 18.55
N LYS A 363 11.37 12.96 18.35
CA LYS A 363 12.75 13.42 18.63
C LYS A 363 13.14 13.18 20.09
N ILE A 364 12.26 13.45 21.05
CA ILE A 364 12.51 13.17 22.48
C ILE A 364 12.72 11.67 22.69
N GLY A 365 11.86 10.84 22.08
CA GLY A 365 12.02 9.39 22.08
C GLY A 365 13.36 8.92 21.49
N LEU A 366 13.79 9.52 20.38
CA LEU A 366 15.08 9.22 19.73
C LEU A 366 16.29 9.62 20.59
N ILE A 367 16.23 10.72 21.33
CA ILE A 367 17.28 11.11 22.28
C ILE A 367 17.41 10.07 23.39
N GLY A 368 16.28 9.65 23.96
CA GLY A 368 16.23 8.57 24.94
C GLY A 368 16.79 7.28 24.36
N LEU A 369 16.33 6.88 23.18
CA LEU A 369 16.79 5.70 22.45
C LEU A 369 18.29 5.73 22.16
N SER A 370 18.82 6.86 21.69
CA SER A 370 20.25 7.05 21.41
C SER A 370 21.10 6.88 22.68
N SER A 371 20.66 7.47 23.79
CA SER A 371 21.32 7.34 25.08
C SER A 371 21.30 5.88 25.59
N LEU A 372 20.14 5.22 25.50
CA LEU A 372 19.94 3.85 25.96
C LEU A 372 20.65 2.82 25.06
N SER A 373 20.77 3.08 23.75
CA SER A 373 21.44 2.18 22.78
C SER A 373 22.94 1.98 23.04
N ARG A 374 23.54 2.86 23.86
CA ARG A 374 24.92 2.76 24.33
C ARG A 374 25.08 1.74 25.46
N LEU A 375 24.02 1.51 26.24
CA LEU A 375 24.00 0.52 27.32
C LEU A 375 23.83 -0.88 26.71
N ARG A 376 24.76 -1.80 26.98
CA ARG A 376 24.69 -3.19 26.46
C ARG A 376 23.73 -4.06 27.28
N TRP A 377 22.50 -3.62 27.48
CA TRP A 377 21.56 -4.27 28.39
C TRP A 377 20.37 -4.90 27.64
N TYR A 378 20.37 -6.22 27.52
CA TYR A 378 19.36 -6.97 26.75
C TYR A 378 17.92 -6.72 27.23
N TRP A 379 17.70 -6.60 28.54
CA TRP A 379 16.36 -6.37 29.08
C TRP A 379 15.79 -5.01 28.70
N LEU A 380 16.67 -4.00 28.59
CA LEU A 380 16.33 -2.67 28.13
C LEU A 380 15.94 -2.70 26.64
N ASP A 381 16.71 -3.37 25.80
CA ASP A 381 16.39 -3.56 24.38
C ASP A 381 15.01 -4.22 24.20
N MET A 382 14.72 -5.27 24.97
CA MET A 382 13.43 -5.97 24.94
C MET A 382 12.26 -5.12 25.44
N LEU A 383 12.46 -4.33 26.50
CA LEU A 383 11.43 -3.45 27.05
C LEU A 383 11.08 -2.36 26.05
N LEU A 384 12.09 -1.71 25.50
CA LEU A 384 11.96 -0.67 24.49
C LEU A 384 11.22 -1.17 23.25
N MET A 385 11.59 -2.33 22.70
CA MET A 385 10.91 -2.89 21.54
C MET A 385 9.44 -3.26 21.85
N ARG A 386 9.14 -3.71 23.07
CA ARG A 386 7.74 -3.94 23.49
C ARG A 386 6.94 -2.64 23.58
N LEU A 387 7.55 -1.58 24.11
CA LEU A 387 6.90 -0.26 24.20
C LEU A 387 6.64 0.31 22.80
N MET A 388 7.61 0.19 21.89
CA MET A 388 7.43 0.58 20.49
C MET A 388 6.34 -0.24 19.80
N ALA A 389 6.31 -1.56 20.02
CA ALA A 389 5.26 -2.41 19.46
C ALA A 389 3.88 -2.06 20.04
N TRP A 390 3.78 -1.74 21.32
CA TRP A 390 2.51 -1.31 21.89
C TRP A 390 2.04 0.05 21.34
N ALA A 391 2.96 1.00 21.18
CA ALA A 391 2.66 2.33 20.64
C ALA A 391 2.27 2.32 19.15
N GLN A 392 2.57 1.24 18.42
CA GLN A 392 2.31 1.07 17.00
C GLN A 392 1.17 0.07 16.71
N GLU A 393 0.40 -0.34 17.72
CA GLU A 393 -0.77 -1.19 17.47
C GLU A 393 -1.77 -0.45 16.56
N PRO A 394 -2.21 -1.07 15.47
CA PRO A 394 -3.08 -0.40 14.51
C PRO A 394 -4.47 -0.15 15.12
N GLU A 395 -5.06 0.99 14.75
CA GLU A 395 -6.39 1.37 15.21
C GLU A 395 -7.44 0.35 14.73
N ALA A 396 -8.14 -0.29 15.66
CA ALA A 396 -9.19 -1.26 15.34
C ALA A 396 -10.48 -0.60 14.82
N ARG A 397 -10.62 0.73 14.95
CA ARG A 397 -11.79 1.52 14.55
C ARG A 397 -11.37 2.93 14.21
N ILE A 398 -12.04 3.54 13.23
CA ILE A 398 -11.92 4.97 12.97
C ILE A 398 -12.73 5.77 14.01
N ALA A 399 -12.09 6.74 14.66
CA ALA A 399 -12.79 7.63 15.59
C ALA A 399 -13.79 8.53 14.85
N THR A 400 -14.95 8.83 15.47
CA THR A 400 -16.01 9.66 14.87
C THR A 400 -15.49 11.02 14.41
N ARG A 401 -14.63 11.67 15.20
CA ARG A 401 -14.02 12.96 14.81
C ARG A 401 -13.22 12.84 13.50
N THR A 402 -12.44 11.77 13.36
CA THR A 402 -11.63 11.50 12.15
C THR A 402 -12.54 11.19 10.97
N LEU A 403 -13.55 10.34 11.18
CA LEU A 403 -14.55 9.99 10.17
C LEU A 403 -15.23 11.23 9.59
N LEU A 404 -15.74 12.13 10.45
CA LEU A 404 -16.42 13.35 10.03
C LEU A 404 -15.49 14.38 9.36
N ALA A 405 -14.17 14.27 9.58
CA ALA A 405 -13.17 15.15 8.97
C ALA A 405 -12.73 14.69 7.57
N LEU A 406 -13.11 13.48 7.15
CA LEU A 406 -12.75 12.94 5.84
C LEU A 406 -13.24 13.86 4.71
N PRO A 407 -12.44 14.05 3.65
CA PRO A 407 -12.76 15.02 2.62
C PRO A 407 -14.10 14.74 1.95
N ALA A 408 -14.46 13.51 1.59
CA ALA A 408 -15.77 13.25 0.96
C ALA A 408 -16.97 13.74 1.80
N PHE A 409 -16.79 13.87 3.12
CA PHE A 409 -17.84 14.22 4.07
C PHE A 409 -17.84 15.71 4.42
N GLN A 410 -16.87 16.49 3.93
CA GLN A 410 -16.86 17.94 4.11
C GLN A 410 -17.98 18.60 3.28
N PRO A 411 -18.62 19.68 3.76
CA PRO A 411 -19.75 20.32 3.08
C PRO A 411 -19.54 20.60 1.59
N ALA A 412 -18.36 21.12 1.21
CA ALA A 412 -18.06 21.47 -0.18
C ALA A 412 -18.04 20.24 -1.10
N TYR A 413 -17.51 19.11 -0.64
CA TYR A 413 -17.39 17.88 -1.42
C TYR A 413 -18.70 17.05 -1.40
N ARG A 414 -19.48 17.13 -0.32
CA ARG A 414 -20.85 16.59 -0.28
C ARG A 414 -21.76 17.26 -1.31
N ALA A 415 -21.58 18.56 -1.55
CA ALA A 415 -22.33 19.29 -2.58
C ALA A 415 -22.03 18.80 -4.00
N LEU A 416 -20.85 18.17 -4.23
CA LEU A 416 -20.51 17.50 -5.49
C LEU A 416 -21.14 16.11 -5.63
N GLY A 417 -21.87 15.64 -4.61
CA GLY A 417 -22.50 14.32 -4.61
C GLY A 417 -21.58 13.17 -4.17
N LEU A 418 -20.35 13.47 -3.73
CA LEU A 418 -19.43 12.49 -3.15
C LEU A 418 -20.00 11.95 -1.83
N ARG A 419 -20.01 10.63 -1.68
CA ARG A 419 -20.64 9.93 -0.54
C ARG A 419 -19.82 8.77 0.00
N LEU A 420 -18.97 8.22 -0.84
CA LEU A 420 -18.09 7.12 -0.53
C LEU A 420 -16.66 7.67 -0.40
N HIS A 421 -16.06 7.50 0.77
CA HIS A 421 -14.65 7.80 1.01
C HIS A 421 -13.89 6.49 1.15
N VAL A 422 -12.87 6.27 0.32
CA VAL A 422 -12.09 5.04 0.33
C VAL A 422 -10.63 5.35 0.66
N GLU A 423 -10.07 4.57 1.58
CA GLU A 423 -8.67 4.63 1.96
C GLU A 423 -8.00 3.25 1.99
N GLY A 424 -6.67 3.25 2.00
CA GLY A 424 -5.80 2.12 2.32
C GLY A 424 -4.92 2.46 3.53
N HIS A 425 -3.63 2.18 3.41
CA HIS A 425 -2.53 2.69 4.24
C HIS A 425 -2.45 2.13 5.68
N THR A 426 -3.58 1.90 6.34
CA THR A 426 -3.59 1.39 7.72
C THR A 426 -3.31 -0.12 7.80
N HIS A 427 -3.34 -0.81 6.65
CA HIS A 427 -3.32 -2.27 6.53
C HIS A 427 -4.45 -2.99 7.31
N VAL A 428 -5.46 -2.25 7.80
CA VAL A 428 -6.61 -2.81 8.52
C VAL A 428 -7.89 -2.51 7.74
N ALA A 429 -8.55 -3.58 7.31
CA ALA A 429 -9.83 -3.52 6.66
C ALA A 429 -10.89 -2.98 7.65
N LEU A 430 -11.48 -1.82 7.33
CA LEU A 430 -12.44 -1.11 8.19
C LEU A 430 -13.60 -0.58 7.36
N GLN A 431 -14.74 -0.38 8.01
CA GLN A 431 -15.86 0.32 7.43
C GLN A 431 -16.60 1.11 8.51
N ALA A 432 -17.16 2.25 8.14
CA ALA A 432 -17.99 3.05 9.02
C ALA A 432 -18.98 3.87 8.20
N ASP A 433 -20.18 4.05 8.73
CA ASP A 433 -21.20 4.92 8.13
C ASP A 433 -21.34 6.20 8.94
N ALA A 434 -21.66 7.28 8.21
CA ALA A 434 -22.02 8.56 8.77
C ALA A 434 -23.33 9.02 8.14
N GLN A 435 -24.19 9.59 8.96
CA GLN A 435 -25.41 10.25 8.51
C GLN A 435 -25.29 11.75 8.72
N PHE A 436 -25.69 12.53 7.72
CA PHE A 436 -25.71 13.98 7.82
C PHE A 436 -27.10 14.55 7.57
N SER A 437 -27.44 15.66 8.24
CA SER A 437 -28.72 16.34 8.07
C SER A 437 -28.89 17.01 6.69
N GLN A 438 -27.78 17.22 5.97
CA GLN A 438 -27.76 17.79 4.63
C GLN A 438 -26.94 16.90 3.67
N PRO A 439 -27.35 16.78 2.39
CA PRO A 439 -28.53 17.42 1.77
C PRO A 439 -29.85 16.79 2.25
N ARG A 440 -30.97 17.53 2.27
CA ARG A 440 -32.28 17.04 2.79
C ARG A 440 -33.02 16.06 1.87
N GLN A 441 -32.48 15.76 0.69
CA GLN A 441 -33.14 14.99 -0.37
C GLN A 441 -33.10 13.47 -0.16
N GLY A 442 -33.29 12.99 1.09
CA GLY A 442 -33.44 11.57 1.44
C GLY A 442 -32.19 10.69 1.29
N ARG A 443 -31.12 11.20 0.67
CA ARG A 443 -29.86 10.49 0.48
C ARG A 443 -28.83 11.12 1.41
N ASN A 444 -28.80 10.65 2.65
CA ASN A 444 -28.03 11.28 3.74
C ASN A 444 -26.96 10.37 4.34
N ASN A 445 -26.81 9.17 3.79
CA ASN A 445 -25.83 8.17 4.21
C ASN A 445 -24.54 8.33 3.41
N TYR A 446 -23.44 8.23 4.14
CA TYR A 446 -22.08 8.35 3.68
C TYR A 446 -21.29 7.19 4.25
N THR A 447 -20.44 6.59 3.45
CA THR A 447 -19.72 5.37 3.84
C THR A 447 -18.23 5.59 3.68
N TYR A 448 -17.50 5.21 4.71
CA TYR A 448 -16.05 5.10 4.70
C TYR A 448 -15.67 3.63 4.58
N VAL A 449 -14.73 3.32 3.68
CA VAL A 449 -14.16 1.99 3.53
C VAL A 449 -12.64 2.10 3.57
N ASN A 450 -12.01 1.37 4.49
CA ASN A 450 -10.58 1.07 4.40
C ASN A 450 -10.40 -0.31 3.76
N LEU A 451 -9.60 -0.37 2.70
CA LEU A 451 -9.34 -1.57 1.91
C LEU A 451 -8.35 -2.53 2.59
N GLY A 452 -7.72 -2.14 3.70
CA GLY A 452 -6.72 -2.97 4.37
C GLY A 452 -5.53 -3.28 3.47
N ALA A 453 -4.86 -4.41 3.70
CA ALA A 453 -3.73 -4.87 2.89
C ALA A 453 -3.93 -6.27 2.35
N TRP A 454 -3.43 -6.50 1.14
CA TRP A 454 -3.44 -7.80 0.48
C TRP A 454 -2.13 -8.54 0.76
N ARG A 455 -2.19 -9.51 1.68
CA ARG A 455 -0.99 -10.21 2.16
C ARG A 455 -1.31 -11.46 2.95
N ASP A 456 -0.26 -12.22 3.25
CA ASP A 456 -0.30 -13.19 4.36
C ASP A 456 -0.25 -12.49 5.72
N THR A 457 -0.89 -13.09 6.72
CA THR A 457 -0.81 -12.67 8.12
C THR A 457 -0.48 -13.85 9.02
N ILE A 458 0.45 -13.65 9.97
CA ILE A 458 0.82 -14.64 10.97
C ILE A 458 -0.10 -14.49 12.19
N LEU A 459 -0.96 -15.48 12.43
CA LEU A 459 -1.92 -15.48 13.54
C LEU A 459 -1.54 -16.48 14.62
N PRO A 460 -1.59 -16.12 15.92
CA PRO A 460 -1.41 -17.08 17.00
C PRO A 460 -2.58 -18.06 17.05
N LYS A 461 -2.29 -19.35 17.25
CA LYS A 461 -3.31 -20.37 17.54
C LYS A 461 -3.79 -20.23 18.98
N ARG A 462 -5.05 -20.56 19.27
CA ARG A 462 -5.64 -20.49 20.63
C ARG A 462 -4.85 -21.30 21.67
N ASN A 463 -4.24 -22.40 21.26
CA ASN A 463 -3.40 -23.24 22.12
C ASN A 463 -1.92 -22.86 22.01
N ARG A 464 -1.26 -23.26 20.91
CA ARG A 464 0.18 -23.11 20.70
C ARG A 464 0.52 -22.97 19.22
N GLY A 465 1.49 -22.12 18.95
CA GLY A 465 2.06 -21.93 17.62
C GLY A 465 1.33 -20.85 16.82
N TYR A 466 1.63 -20.81 15.53
CA TYR A 466 1.11 -19.83 14.61
C TYR A 466 0.56 -20.51 13.36
N ARG A 467 -0.30 -19.81 12.63
CA ARG A 467 -0.82 -20.19 11.32
C ARG A 467 -0.74 -18.99 10.38
N ARG A 468 -0.44 -19.21 9.10
CA ARG A 468 -0.58 -18.19 8.06
C ARG A 468 -1.99 -18.16 7.48
N ARG A 469 -2.46 -16.96 7.16
CA ARG A 469 -3.76 -16.70 6.52
C ARG A 469 -3.58 -15.60 5.49
N GLY A 470 -3.99 -15.85 4.24
CA GLY A 470 -4.11 -14.81 3.24
C GLY A 470 -5.30 -13.91 3.57
N ILE A 471 -5.11 -12.60 3.48
CA ILE A 471 -6.16 -11.60 3.67
C ILE A 471 -6.11 -10.60 2.52
N GLY A 472 -7.27 -10.10 2.12
CA GLY A 472 -7.43 -9.04 1.16
C GLY A 472 -8.85 -8.50 1.19
N ARG A 473 -9.03 -7.23 0.79
CA ARG A 473 -10.35 -6.64 0.59
C ARG A 473 -10.36 -5.83 -0.70
N ALA A 474 -11.45 -5.99 -1.45
CA ALA A 474 -11.76 -5.18 -2.62
C ALA A 474 -13.10 -4.47 -2.42
N LEU A 475 -13.25 -3.30 -3.03
CA LEU A 475 -14.53 -2.59 -3.11
C LEU A 475 -15.01 -2.60 -4.56
N PHE A 476 -16.24 -3.04 -4.77
CA PHE A 476 -16.92 -3.04 -6.06
C PHE A 476 -18.01 -1.99 -6.04
N ILE A 477 -18.05 -1.12 -7.05
CA ILE A 477 -19.10 -0.11 -7.26
C ILE A 477 -19.68 -0.35 -8.64
N VAL A 478 -20.96 -0.67 -8.69
CA VAL A 478 -21.72 -0.89 -9.92
C VAL A 478 -22.58 0.34 -10.16
N ASP A 479 -22.40 0.98 -11.32
CA ASP A 479 -23.13 2.17 -11.76
C ASP A 479 -23.71 1.93 -13.15
N LEU A 480 -24.96 1.49 -13.21
CA LEU A 480 -25.68 1.15 -14.45
C LEU A 480 -26.39 2.38 -15.02
N ALA A 481 -25.61 3.40 -15.38
CA ALA A 481 -26.08 4.73 -15.75
C ALA A 481 -26.92 4.79 -17.05
N ARG A 482 -26.95 3.73 -17.87
CA ARG A 482 -27.81 3.64 -19.07
C ARG A 482 -29.22 3.14 -18.78
N LEU A 483 -29.48 2.62 -17.59
CA LEU A 483 -30.84 2.22 -17.22
C LEU A 483 -31.75 3.46 -17.20
N ALA A 484 -33.00 3.28 -17.67
CA ALA A 484 -33.97 4.35 -17.85
C ALA A 484 -34.20 5.17 -16.56
N PRO A 485 -34.81 6.37 -16.63
CA PRO A 485 -35.15 7.17 -15.44
C PRO A 485 -36.01 6.43 -14.39
N HIS A 486 -36.67 5.34 -14.80
CA HIS A 486 -37.44 4.41 -13.97
C HIS A 486 -36.75 3.05 -13.83
N GLY A 487 -35.43 3.00 -14.00
CA GLY A 487 -34.64 1.80 -13.76
C GLY A 487 -34.83 1.30 -12.32
N PRO A 488 -34.66 0.00 -12.08
CA PRO A 488 -34.81 -0.58 -10.76
C PRO A 488 -33.91 0.13 -9.72
N ASP A 489 -34.35 0.08 -8.45
CA ASP A 489 -33.68 0.73 -7.31
C ASP A 489 -32.20 0.30 -7.13
N ASP A 490 -31.76 -0.76 -7.81
CA ASP A 490 -30.43 -1.36 -7.76
C ASP A 490 -29.45 -0.84 -8.84
N SER A 491 -29.84 0.14 -9.66
CA SER A 491 -28.99 0.74 -10.72
C SER A 491 -27.66 1.31 -10.22
N TYR A 492 -27.57 1.68 -8.95
CA TYR A 492 -26.31 2.02 -8.27
C TYR A 492 -26.19 1.22 -6.99
N ARG A 493 -25.10 0.46 -6.85
CA ARG A 493 -24.77 -0.25 -5.60
C ARG A 493 -23.27 -0.38 -5.43
N PHE A 494 -22.85 -0.64 -4.19
CA PHE A 494 -21.46 -0.99 -3.90
C PHE A 494 -21.41 -2.03 -2.80
N TYR A 495 -20.35 -2.84 -2.79
CA TYR A 495 -20.10 -3.84 -1.76
C TYR A 495 -18.59 -4.07 -1.58
N ALA A 496 -18.18 -4.32 -0.34
CA ALA A 496 -16.82 -4.78 -0.05
C ALA A 496 -16.79 -6.31 -0.07
N SER A 497 -15.79 -6.88 -0.73
CA SER A 497 -15.51 -8.32 -0.73
C SER A 497 -14.26 -8.58 0.09
N ASP A 498 -14.40 -9.29 1.21
CA ASP A 498 -13.29 -9.78 2.02
C ASP A 498 -12.85 -11.15 1.52
N MET A 499 -11.59 -11.27 1.15
CA MET A 499 -10.96 -12.52 0.75
C MET A 499 -10.07 -13.02 1.89
N THR A 500 -10.44 -14.16 2.46
CA THR A 500 -9.60 -14.85 3.44
C THR A 500 -9.32 -16.27 2.97
N SER A 501 -8.04 -16.64 2.89
CA SER A 501 -7.62 -17.96 2.48
C SER A 501 -6.79 -18.64 3.56
N TRP A 502 -6.97 -19.95 3.66
CA TRP A 502 -6.20 -20.84 4.53
C TRP A 502 -5.68 -21.98 3.67
N GLY A 503 -4.44 -22.40 3.90
CA GLY A 503 -3.89 -23.55 3.21
C GLY A 503 -2.67 -24.09 3.94
N ASP A 504 -2.49 -25.41 3.91
CA ASP A 504 -1.35 -26.07 4.55
C ASP A 504 -0.02 -25.65 3.90
N ARG A 505 -0.07 -25.24 2.62
CA ARG A 505 1.06 -24.64 1.89
C ARG A 505 1.49 -23.29 2.45
N LEU A 506 0.56 -22.52 3.04
CA LEU A 506 0.93 -21.28 3.73
C LEU A 506 1.69 -21.60 5.03
N ASP A 507 1.49 -22.79 5.61
CA ASP A 507 2.15 -23.24 6.82
C ASP A 507 3.47 -24.01 6.56
N SER A 508 3.81 -24.32 5.31
CA SER A 508 4.92 -25.22 4.93
C SER A 508 6.29 -24.56 4.72
N TRP A 509 6.56 -23.39 5.32
CA TRP A 509 7.78 -22.59 5.08
C TRP A 509 8.88 -22.75 6.15
#